data_AF-A0A3B6DE73-F1
#
_entry.id   AF-A0A3B6DE73-F1
#
_cell.length_a   1.000
_cell.length_b   1.000
_cell.length_c   1.000
_cell.angle_alpha   90.00
_cell.angle_beta   90.00
_cell.angle_gamma   90.00
#
_symmetry.space_group_name_H-M   'P 1'
#
loop_
_entity.id
_entity.type
_entity.pdbx_description
1 polymer ?
#
loop_
_entity_poly.entity_id
_entity_poly.type
_entity_poly.pdbx_seq_one_letter_code
_entity_poly.pdbx_strand_id
1 'polypeptide(L)'
;MMYSSSESMHNETYCGSCYGAQESPEQCCNSCEDVREAYRKKGWGVSNPDSIDQCKSEGFLQTIKDEEGEGCNIYGILEINKVAGNFHFAPGKSFQQSNVHVHDLLPFQKDSFNLSHKINKLSFGEPFPGVINPLDGAQWIQHSSYGMAQYFVKVVPTVYSHLNEQIILSNQFSVTEHYRSGDSGRVQALPGVFFFYDLSPIKVTFTERHVSFLHFLTNVCAIVGGVFTVSGIIDSFVYHGQRAITKKRELGKFT
;
A
#
# COMPACT_ATOMS: atom_id res chain seq x y z
N MET A 1 1.13 -12.73 21.55
CA MET A 1 0.06 -13.01 22.54
C MET A 1 -0.65 -14.25 22.05
N MET A 2 -0.73 -15.27 22.91
CA MET A 2 -1.35 -16.55 22.62
C MET A 2 -2.85 -16.36 22.35
N TYR A 3 -3.36 -16.99 21.30
CA TYR A 3 -4.80 -17.12 21.06
C TYR A 3 -5.42 -17.86 22.26
N SER A 4 -6.32 -17.19 22.98
CA SER A 4 -7.19 -17.84 23.95
C SER A 4 -8.32 -18.52 23.18
N SER A 5 -8.15 -19.81 22.89
CA SER A 5 -9.24 -20.69 22.48
C SER A 5 -10.24 -20.78 23.63
N SER A 6 -11.40 -20.14 23.50
CA SER A 6 -12.54 -20.35 24.39
C SER A 6 -13.09 -21.75 24.14
N GLU A 7 -12.65 -22.73 24.93
CA GLU A 7 -13.28 -24.04 25.02
C GLU A 7 -14.71 -23.87 25.56
N SER A 8 -15.70 -24.11 24.70
CA SER A 8 -17.09 -24.20 25.12
C SER A 8 -17.31 -25.53 25.83
N MET A 9 -17.66 -25.48 27.12
CA MET A 9 -18.14 -26.64 27.87
C MET A 9 -19.56 -27.01 27.41
N HIS A 10 -19.68 -27.69 26.27
CA HIS A 10 -20.91 -28.36 25.90
C HIS A 10 -20.82 -29.86 26.19
N ASN A 11 -21.73 -30.31 27.05
CA ASN A 11 -21.98 -31.70 27.41
C ASN A 11 -22.04 -32.58 26.14
N GLU A 12 -21.52 -33.82 26.17
CA GLU A 12 -21.40 -34.76 25.03
C GLU A 12 -22.72 -35.12 24.31
N THR A 13 -23.84 -34.50 24.68
CA THR A 13 -25.20 -34.76 24.17
C THR A 13 -25.84 -33.59 23.41
N TYR A 14 -25.18 -32.43 23.30
CA TYR A 14 -25.75 -31.28 22.59
C TYR A 14 -25.42 -31.33 21.08
N CYS A 15 -26.46 -31.38 20.25
CA CYS A 15 -26.39 -31.28 18.80
C CYS A 15 -27.24 -30.10 18.33
N GLY A 16 -26.60 -28.97 18.02
CA GLY A 16 -27.29 -27.77 17.56
C GLY A 16 -27.80 -27.89 16.12
N SER A 17 -28.87 -27.16 15.82
CA SER A 17 -29.53 -27.18 14.50
C SER A 17 -28.71 -26.41 13.46
N CYS A 18 -28.52 -27.00 12.28
CA CYS A 18 -28.00 -26.30 11.10
C CYS A 18 -29.10 -25.59 10.28
N TYR A 19 -30.31 -25.44 10.83
CA TYR A 19 -31.45 -24.73 10.21
C TYR A 19 -31.76 -25.17 8.77
N GLY A 20 -31.65 -26.48 8.50
CA GLY A 20 -31.94 -27.05 7.17
C GLY A 20 -30.75 -27.05 6.22
N ALA A 21 -29.60 -26.52 6.63
CA ALA A 21 -28.39 -26.50 5.81
C ALA A 21 -27.48 -27.73 6.03
N GLN A 22 -27.88 -28.69 6.86
CA GLN A 22 -27.12 -29.93 7.06
C GLN A 22 -26.92 -30.73 5.75
N GLU A 23 -25.71 -31.29 5.58
CA GLU A 23 -25.33 -32.17 4.48
C GLU A 23 -25.64 -33.64 4.80
N SER A 24 -25.53 -34.02 6.07
CA SER A 24 -25.88 -35.35 6.58
C SER A 24 -26.85 -35.26 7.76
N PRO A 25 -27.64 -36.32 8.03
CA PRO A 25 -28.56 -36.36 9.18
C PRO A 25 -27.86 -36.27 10.55
N GLU A 26 -26.57 -36.59 10.60
CA GLU A 26 -25.74 -36.58 11.82
C GLU A 26 -24.97 -35.27 12.01
N GLN A 27 -25.03 -34.35 11.04
CA GLN A 27 -24.32 -33.07 11.15
C GLN A 27 -25.00 -32.16 12.17
N CYS A 28 -24.26 -31.80 13.20
CA CYS A 28 -24.63 -30.79 14.19
C CYS A 28 -23.92 -29.47 13.88
N CYS A 29 -24.60 -28.35 14.13
CA CYS A 29 -24.00 -27.02 14.11
C CYS A 29 -24.05 -26.45 15.52
N ASN A 30 -22.92 -26.48 16.23
CA ASN A 30 -22.87 -26.15 17.65
C ASN A 30 -22.44 -24.69 17.90
N SER A 31 -21.78 -24.07 16.93
CA SER A 31 -21.41 -22.66 16.96
C SER A 31 -22.12 -21.82 15.90
N CYS A 32 -22.12 -20.50 16.07
CA CYS A 32 -22.60 -19.59 15.03
C CYS A 32 -21.83 -19.78 13.72
N GLU A 33 -20.53 -20.06 13.82
CA GLU A 33 -19.68 -20.33 12.67
C GLU A 33 -20.08 -21.62 11.95
N ASP A 34 -20.42 -22.69 12.67
CA ASP A 34 -20.86 -23.95 12.06
C ASP A 34 -22.12 -23.76 11.22
N VAL A 35 -23.09 -22.99 11.73
CA VAL A 35 -24.33 -22.67 11.00
C VAL A 35 -24.01 -21.86 9.75
N ARG A 36 -23.14 -20.84 9.86
CA ARG A 36 -22.72 -20.00 8.72
C ARG A 36 -21.97 -20.81 7.67
N GLU A 37 -21.12 -21.73 8.08
CA GLU A 37 -20.41 -22.63 7.18
C GLU A 37 -21.36 -23.58 6.45
N ALA A 38 -22.33 -24.17 7.16
CA ALA A 38 -23.35 -25.02 6.55
C ALA A 38 -24.19 -24.25 5.51
N TYR A 39 -24.61 -23.03 5.86
CA TYR A 39 -25.33 -22.13 4.94
C TYR A 39 -24.49 -21.82 3.71
N ARG A 40 -23.21 -21.49 3.91
CA ARG A 40 -22.26 -21.22 2.81
C ARG A 40 -22.13 -22.40 1.85
N LYS A 41 -22.03 -23.63 2.34
CA LYS A 41 -21.95 -24.83 1.48
C LYS A 41 -23.20 -25.00 0.62
N LYS A 42 -24.38 -24.58 1.10
CA LYS A 42 -25.64 -24.54 0.36
C LYS A 42 -25.80 -23.30 -0.54
N GLY A 43 -24.87 -22.33 -0.47
CA GLY A 43 -24.98 -21.04 -1.15
C GLY A 43 -26.00 -20.10 -0.51
N TRP A 44 -26.35 -20.33 0.75
CA TRP A 44 -27.26 -19.49 1.54
C TRP A 44 -26.47 -18.45 2.33
N GLY A 45 -27.08 -17.29 2.54
CA GLY A 45 -26.54 -16.24 3.40
C GLY A 45 -27.37 -16.10 4.68
N VAL A 46 -26.72 -15.71 5.77
CA VAL A 46 -27.43 -15.42 7.02
C VAL A 46 -28.04 -14.03 6.95
N SER A 47 -29.35 -13.97 6.72
CA SER A 47 -30.09 -12.70 6.57
C SER A 47 -30.39 -12.02 7.91
N ASN A 48 -30.56 -12.82 8.96
CA ASN A 48 -30.83 -12.34 10.31
C ASN A 48 -30.10 -13.21 11.35
N PRO A 49 -28.93 -12.77 11.87
CA PRO A 49 -28.20 -13.53 12.87
C PRO A 49 -29.01 -13.74 14.18
N ASP A 50 -29.96 -12.86 14.51
CA ASP A 50 -30.80 -12.99 15.72
C ASP A 50 -31.77 -14.18 15.68
N SER A 51 -32.05 -14.75 14.48
CA SER A 51 -32.87 -15.95 14.34
C SER A 51 -32.10 -17.26 14.52
N ILE A 52 -30.78 -17.18 14.72
CA ILE A 52 -29.90 -18.32 14.94
C ILE A 52 -29.50 -18.33 16.40
N ASP A 53 -29.91 -19.35 17.14
CA ASP A 53 -29.73 -19.46 18.58
C ASP A 53 -28.25 -19.45 18.97
N GLN A 54 -27.42 -20.13 18.17
CA GLN A 54 -25.96 -20.17 18.33
C GLN A 54 -25.33 -18.78 18.14
N CYS A 55 -25.79 -17.99 17.16
CA CYS A 55 -25.28 -16.63 16.94
C CYS A 55 -25.74 -15.64 18.01
N LYS A 56 -26.96 -15.83 18.52
CA LYS A 56 -27.53 -15.02 19.59
C LYS A 56 -26.88 -15.33 20.94
N SER A 57 -26.64 -16.61 21.27
CA SER A 57 -26.01 -17.03 22.53
C SER A 57 -24.54 -16.61 22.60
N GLU A 58 -23.84 -16.63 21.47
CA GLU A 58 -22.45 -16.16 21.35
C GLU A 58 -22.35 -14.62 21.31
N GLY A 59 -23.46 -13.91 21.20
CA GLY A 59 -23.47 -12.44 21.18
C GLY A 59 -22.86 -11.83 19.92
N PHE A 60 -22.88 -12.53 18.79
CA PHE A 60 -22.21 -12.12 17.55
C PHE A 60 -22.55 -10.69 17.10
N LEU A 61 -23.85 -10.31 17.15
CA LEU A 61 -24.29 -8.95 16.82
C LEU A 61 -23.92 -7.92 17.89
N GLN A 62 -23.78 -8.33 19.14
CA GLN A 62 -23.34 -7.43 20.21
C GLN A 62 -21.86 -7.11 20.02
N THR A 63 -21.01 -8.09 19.69
CA THR A 63 -19.60 -7.86 19.36
C THR A 63 -19.44 -6.85 18.21
N ILE A 64 -20.22 -7.00 17.13
CA ILE A 64 -20.17 -6.05 16.00
C ILE A 64 -20.56 -4.63 16.44
N LYS A 65 -21.54 -4.49 17.34
CA LYS A 65 -21.94 -3.19 17.88
C LYS A 65 -20.92 -2.62 18.86
N ASP A 66 -20.27 -3.47 19.65
CA ASP A 66 -19.26 -3.05 20.62
C ASP A 66 -17.99 -2.55 19.92
N GLU A 67 -17.69 -3.08 18.72
CA GLU A 67 -16.61 -2.63 17.83
C GLU A 67 -17.01 -1.44 16.94
N GLU A 68 -18.21 -0.86 17.12
CA GLU A 68 -18.65 0.29 16.34
C GLU A 68 -17.74 1.51 16.58
N GLY A 69 -17.19 2.05 15.49
CA GLY A 69 -16.24 3.17 15.54
C GLY A 69 -14.79 2.75 15.75
N GLU A 70 -14.50 1.47 15.91
CA GLU A 70 -13.12 0.96 15.88
C GLU A 70 -12.55 0.92 14.45
N GLY A 71 -11.22 0.82 14.37
CA GLY A 71 -10.49 0.70 13.12
C GLY A 71 -9.42 -0.38 13.20
N CYS A 72 -9.11 -0.98 12.06
CA CYS A 72 -8.15 -2.09 11.98
C CYS A 72 -6.75 -1.59 11.62
N ASN A 73 -5.72 -2.05 12.34
CA ASN A 73 -4.32 -1.90 11.93
C ASN A 73 -3.80 -3.23 11.35
N ILE A 74 -3.67 -3.29 10.03
CA ILE A 74 -3.26 -4.49 9.31
C ILE A 74 -1.78 -4.38 8.93
N TYR A 75 -0.98 -5.37 9.33
CA TYR A 75 0.42 -5.47 8.96
C TYR A 75 0.77 -6.93 8.64
N GLY A 76 1.66 -7.15 7.68
CA GLY A 76 2.07 -8.48 7.29
C GLY A 76 2.86 -8.50 5.99
N ILE A 77 3.21 -9.70 5.56
CA ILE A 77 3.87 -9.99 4.29
C ILE A 77 2.98 -10.98 3.54
N LEU A 78 2.74 -10.72 2.26
CA LEU A 78 1.96 -11.59 1.40
C LEU A 78 2.87 -12.16 0.31
N GLU A 79 3.00 -13.49 0.29
CA GLU A 79 3.64 -14.19 -0.82
C GLU A 79 2.64 -14.37 -1.96
N ILE A 80 2.97 -13.80 -3.12
CA ILE A 80 2.10 -13.82 -4.30
C ILE A 80 2.82 -14.44 -5.49
N ASN A 81 2.04 -15.04 -6.38
CA ASN A 81 2.53 -15.44 -7.69
C ASN A 81 2.95 -14.20 -8.50
N LYS A 82 4.03 -14.33 -9.26
CA LYS A 82 4.55 -13.28 -10.16
C LYS A 82 3.74 -13.18 -11.44
N VAL A 83 2.44 -12.93 -11.31
CA VAL A 83 1.47 -12.71 -12.40
C VAL A 83 0.54 -11.57 -12.01
N ALA A 84 -0.18 -10.99 -12.97
CA ALA A 84 -1.20 -9.99 -12.67
C ALA A 84 -2.24 -10.55 -11.70
N GLY A 85 -2.62 -9.75 -10.70
CA GLY A 85 -3.54 -10.18 -9.65
C GLY A 85 -4.12 -9.00 -8.85
N ASN A 86 -4.86 -9.33 -7.81
CA ASN A 86 -5.33 -8.34 -6.85
C ASN A 86 -5.40 -8.91 -5.44
N PHE A 87 -5.18 -8.05 -4.46
CA PHE A 87 -5.57 -8.28 -3.09
C PHE A 87 -6.46 -7.12 -2.66
N HIS A 88 -7.37 -7.36 -1.73
CA HIS A 88 -8.32 -6.34 -1.29
C HIS A 88 -8.75 -6.54 0.15
N PHE A 89 -9.25 -5.45 0.73
CA PHE A 89 -9.84 -5.41 2.05
C PHE A 89 -11.30 -4.98 1.88
N ALA A 90 -12.22 -5.85 2.30
CA ALA A 90 -13.65 -5.59 2.27
C ALA A 90 -14.27 -6.11 3.58
N PRO A 91 -15.41 -5.53 4.01
CA PRO A 91 -16.08 -5.96 5.23
C PRO A 91 -16.58 -7.41 5.11
N GLY A 92 -16.76 -8.05 6.27
CA GLY A 92 -17.26 -9.41 6.35
C GLY A 92 -16.21 -10.50 6.14
N LYS A 93 -16.60 -11.72 6.53
CA LYS A 93 -15.71 -12.88 6.48
C LYS A 93 -15.42 -13.24 5.03
N SER A 94 -14.14 -13.33 4.68
CA SER A 94 -13.71 -13.79 3.37
C SER A 94 -13.83 -15.30 3.24
N PHE A 95 -14.28 -15.79 2.08
CA PHE A 95 -14.29 -17.21 1.74
C PHE A 95 -13.97 -17.43 0.27
N GLN A 96 -13.49 -18.64 -0.06
CA GLN A 96 -13.22 -19.05 -1.43
C GLN A 96 -14.40 -19.87 -1.95
N GLN A 97 -15.05 -19.41 -3.02
CA GLN A 97 -16.08 -20.15 -3.73
C GLN A 97 -15.68 -20.22 -5.21
N SER A 98 -15.58 -21.43 -5.77
CA SER A 98 -15.20 -21.64 -7.18
C SER A 98 -13.89 -20.94 -7.60
N ASN A 99 -12.87 -20.96 -6.74
CA ASN A 99 -11.59 -20.25 -6.93
C ASN A 99 -11.66 -18.72 -6.98
N VAL A 100 -12.77 -18.13 -6.51
CA VAL A 100 -12.94 -16.69 -6.36
C VAL A 100 -13.02 -16.33 -4.88
N HIS A 101 -12.38 -15.23 -4.50
CA HIS A 101 -12.47 -14.66 -3.15
C HIS A 101 -13.75 -13.82 -3.04
N VAL A 102 -14.61 -14.16 -2.09
CA VAL A 102 -15.92 -13.53 -1.87
C VAL A 102 -16.04 -13.13 -0.40
N HIS A 103 -16.72 -12.01 -0.14
CA HIS A 103 -17.02 -11.54 1.22
C HIS A 103 -18.51 -11.68 1.53
N ASP A 104 -18.82 -12.13 2.75
CA ASP A 104 -20.19 -12.16 3.28
C ASP A 104 -20.60 -10.74 3.75
N LEU A 105 -21.23 -9.99 2.86
CA LEU A 105 -21.64 -8.60 3.09
C LEU A 105 -23.02 -8.45 3.75
N LEU A 106 -23.81 -9.53 3.84
CA LEU A 106 -25.21 -9.46 4.29
C LEU A 106 -25.39 -8.85 5.69
N PRO A 107 -24.52 -9.12 6.68
CA PRO A 107 -24.61 -8.48 7.99
C PRO A 107 -24.35 -6.96 7.95
N PHE A 108 -23.69 -6.45 6.90
CA PHE A 108 -23.22 -5.07 6.77
C PHE A 108 -24.00 -4.27 5.71
N GLN A 109 -25.06 -4.84 5.11
CA GLN A 109 -25.80 -4.19 4.02
C GLN A 109 -26.65 -2.99 4.47
N LYS A 110 -26.95 -2.85 5.77
CA LYS A 110 -27.85 -1.81 6.28
C LYS A 110 -27.14 -0.57 6.83
N ASP A 111 -25.84 -0.66 7.13
CA ASP A 111 -25.07 0.42 7.75
C ASP A 111 -24.02 0.98 6.80
N SER A 112 -23.73 2.27 6.91
CA SER A 112 -22.65 2.91 6.15
C SER A 112 -21.29 2.42 6.65
N PHE A 113 -20.54 1.73 5.81
CA PHE A 113 -19.19 1.28 6.15
C PHE A 113 -18.15 2.36 5.85
N ASN A 114 -17.22 2.59 6.79
CA ASN A 114 -16.15 3.57 6.63
C ASN A 114 -14.87 2.90 6.10
N LEU A 115 -14.53 3.19 4.85
CA LEU A 115 -13.32 2.73 4.16
C LEU A 115 -12.18 3.75 4.20
N SER A 116 -12.30 4.81 5.02
CA SER A 116 -11.20 5.75 5.23
C SER A 116 -10.00 5.00 5.79
N HIS A 117 -8.83 5.19 5.19
CA HIS A 117 -7.66 4.42 5.55
C HIS A 117 -6.37 5.21 5.33
N LYS A 118 -5.32 4.74 6.00
CA LYS A 118 -3.95 5.19 5.85
C LYS A 118 -3.07 4.01 5.48
N ILE A 119 -2.39 4.11 4.34
CA ILE A 119 -1.37 3.14 3.95
C ILE A 119 -0.09 3.57 4.65
N ASN A 120 0.25 2.91 5.75
CA ASN A 120 1.47 3.24 6.49
C ASN A 120 2.72 2.88 5.68
N LYS A 121 2.73 1.68 5.08
CA LYS A 121 3.82 1.20 4.25
C LYS A 121 3.32 0.14 3.27
N LEU A 122 3.73 0.23 2.01
CA LEU A 122 3.52 -0.81 1.00
C LEU A 122 4.78 -0.94 0.13
N SER A 123 5.36 -2.14 0.08
CA SER A 123 6.57 -2.42 -0.70
C SER A 123 6.50 -3.77 -1.38
N PHE A 124 7.22 -3.92 -2.50
CA PHE A 124 7.30 -5.17 -3.27
C PHE A 124 8.73 -5.71 -3.27
N GLY A 125 9.02 -6.68 -2.41
CA GLY A 125 10.36 -7.25 -2.25
C GLY A 125 11.24 -6.48 -1.26
N GLU A 126 12.54 -6.72 -1.31
CA GLU A 126 13.50 -6.22 -0.33
C GLU A 126 13.80 -4.72 -0.49
N PRO A 127 13.90 -3.93 0.59
CA PRO A 127 14.28 -2.52 0.47
C PRO A 127 15.72 -2.37 -0.06
N PHE A 128 15.95 -1.34 -0.86
CA PHE A 128 17.29 -0.96 -1.35
C PHE A 128 17.50 0.56 -1.21
N PRO A 129 18.76 1.05 -1.20
CA PRO A 129 19.04 2.48 -1.00
C PRO A 129 18.36 3.37 -2.04
N GLY A 130 17.68 4.41 -1.57
CA GLY A 130 16.99 5.38 -2.44
C GLY A 130 15.64 4.93 -2.99
N VAL A 131 15.13 3.75 -2.60
CA VAL A 131 13.77 3.34 -2.97
C VAL A 131 12.73 4.25 -2.32
N ILE A 132 11.76 4.71 -3.10
CA ILE A 132 10.62 5.50 -2.65
C ILE A 132 9.36 4.77 -3.10
N ASN A 133 8.51 4.34 -2.16
CA ASN A 133 7.23 3.71 -2.48
C ASN A 133 6.14 4.79 -2.56
N PRO A 134 5.40 4.90 -3.67
CA PRO A 134 4.40 5.95 -3.86
C PRO A 134 3.27 6.00 -2.83
N LEU A 135 2.92 4.84 -2.23
CA LEU A 135 1.81 4.72 -1.30
C LEU A 135 2.22 4.81 0.18
N ASP A 136 3.51 4.97 0.50
CA ASP A 136 3.96 5.11 1.89
C ASP A 136 3.41 6.42 2.48
N GLY A 137 2.58 6.31 3.52
CA GLY A 137 1.92 7.43 4.19
C GLY A 137 0.66 7.97 3.50
N ALA A 138 0.25 7.38 2.37
CA ALA A 138 -0.94 7.80 1.64
C ALA A 138 -2.21 7.63 2.48
N GLN A 139 -3.16 8.56 2.33
CA GLN A 139 -4.41 8.58 3.10
C GLN A 139 -5.58 8.87 2.19
N TRP A 140 -6.68 8.19 2.45
CA TRP A 140 -7.95 8.45 1.78
C TRP A 140 -9.08 8.51 2.80
N ILE A 141 -9.96 9.50 2.63
CA ILE A 141 -11.11 9.74 3.50
C ILE A 141 -12.38 9.55 2.68
N GLN A 142 -13.27 8.68 3.17
CA GLN A 142 -14.55 8.43 2.55
C GLN A 142 -15.53 9.55 2.88
N HIS A 143 -16.12 10.16 1.85
CA HIS A 143 -17.10 11.25 1.98
C HIS A 143 -18.56 10.82 1.73
N SER A 144 -18.77 9.65 1.13
CA SER A 144 -20.13 9.12 0.82
C SER A 144 -20.44 7.91 1.70
N SER A 145 -21.70 7.52 1.81
CA SER A 145 -22.11 6.33 2.59
C SER A 145 -21.54 5.02 2.03
N TYR A 146 -21.06 5.04 0.78
CA TYR A 146 -20.57 3.88 0.08
C TYR A 146 -19.42 4.25 -0.85
N GLY A 147 -18.29 3.55 -0.74
CA GLY A 147 -17.09 3.84 -1.52
C GLY A 147 -16.36 2.58 -1.99
N MET A 148 -15.56 2.75 -3.03
CA MET A 148 -14.56 1.78 -3.46
C MET A 148 -13.27 2.54 -3.77
N ALA A 149 -12.20 2.21 -3.06
CA ALA A 149 -10.86 2.72 -3.30
C ALA A 149 -10.07 1.69 -4.11
N GLN A 150 -9.52 2.09 -5.25
CA GLN A 150 -8.79 1.20 -6.15
C GLN A 150 -7.40 1.76 -6.42
N TYR A 151 -6.38 0.96 -6.16
CA TYR A 151 -4.98 1.25 -6.43
C TYR A 151 -4.48 0.31 -7.53
N PHE A 152 -4.14 0.86 -8.69
CA PHE A 152 -3.55 0.12 -9.79
C PHE A 152 -2.03 0.26 -9.71
N VAL A 153 -1.39 -0.80 -9.23
CA VAL A 153 0.04 -0.87 -8.94
C VAL A 153 0.78 -1.53 -10.11
N LYS A 154 1.68 -0.80 -10.75
CA LYS A 154 2.56 -1.36 -11.79
C LYS A 154 3.93 -1.66 -11.19
N VAL A 155 4.22 -2.93 -10.97
CA VAL A 155 5.44 -3.41 -10.31
C VAL A 155 6.57 -3.57 -11.34
N VAL A 156 7.73 -2.98 -11.08
CA VAL A 156 8.90 -2.96 -11.96
C VAL A 156 10.05 -3.72 -11.29
N PRO A 157 10.44 -4.90 -11.82
CA PRO A 157 11.60 -5.63 -11.31
C PRO A 157 12.85 -4.76 -11.33
N THR A 158 13.56 -4.72 -10.20
CA THR A 158 14.71 -3.84 -9.98
C THR A 158 15.89 -4.64 -9.43
N VAL A 159 17.05 -4.47 -10.04
CA VAL A 159 18.31 -5.05 -9.58
C VAL A 159 19.20 -3.93 -9.06
N TYR A 160 19.67 -4.04 -7.82
CA TYR A 160 20.60 -3.10 -7.23
C TYR A 160 21.94 -3.78 -7.01
N SER A 161 22.99 -3.27 -7.67
CA SER A 161 24.36 -3.74 -7.53
C SER A 161 25.15 -2.75 -6.69
N HIS A 162 25.59 -3.21 -5.51
CA HIS A 162 26.46 -2.44 -4.63
C HIS A 162 27.91 -2.40 -5.15
N LEU A 163 28.69 -1.47 -4.58
CA LEU A 163 30.14 -1.34 -4.81
C LEU A 163 30.93 -2.61 -4.45
N ASN A 164 30.44 -3.40 -3.48
CA ASN A 164 31.04 -4.66 -3.04
C ASN A 164 30.56 -5.87 -3.85
N GLU A 165 29.94 -5.64 -5.01
CA GLU A 165 29.34 -6.66 -5.89
C GLU A 165 28.14 -7.42 -5.29
N GLN A 166 27.63 -7.01 -4.12
CA GLN A 166 26.40 -7.56 -3.57
C GLN A 166 25.20 -7.13 -4.43
N ILE A 167 24.36 -8.10 -4.80
CA ILE A 167 23.19 -7.88 -5.64
C ILE A 167 21.93 -8.02 -4.79
N ILE A 168 21.07 -7.00 -4.83
CA ILE A 168 19.72 -7.04 -4.25
C ILE A 168 18.72 -7.17 -5.40
N LEU A 169 17.88 -8.20 -5.34
CA LEU A 169 16.77 -8.40 -6.26
C LEU A 169 15.49 -7.91 -5.59
N SER A 170 14.92 -6.84 -6.12
CA SER A 170 13.75 -6.19 -5.54
C SER A 170 12.80 -5.69 -6.63
N ASN A 171 11.80 -4.90 -6.26
CA ASN A 171 10.92 -4.22 -7.18
C ASN A 171 10.69 -2.78 -6.72
N GLN A 172 10.39 -1.94 -7.70
CA GLN A 172 9.77 -0.64 -7.50
C GLN A 172 8.34 -0.72 -8.01
N PHE A 173 7.53 0.30 -7.74
CA PHE A 173 6.23 0.38 -8.39
C PHE A 173 5.78 1.82 -8.61
N SER A 174 4.89 2.00 -9.58
CA SER A 174 4.06 3.19 -9.71
C SER A 174 2.62 2.85 -9.38
N VAL A 175 1.83 3.87 -9.06
CA VAL A 175 0.42 3.70 -8.70
C VAL A 175 -0.47 4.69 -9.47
N THR A 176 -1.64 4.21 -9.88
CA THR A 176 -2.76 5.05 -10.30
C THR A 176 -3.92 4.81 -9.34
N GLU A 177 -4.48 5.88 -8.79
CA GLU A 177 -5.57 5.81 -7.82
C GLU A 177 -6.91 6.09 -8.50
N HIS A 178 -7.94 5.33 -8.14
CA HIS A 178 -9.31 5.54 -8.60
C HIS A 178 -10.29 5.32 -7.47
N TYR A 179 -11.20 6.27 -7.27
CA TYR A 179 -12.22 6.22 -6.23
C TYR A 179 -13.60 6.28 -6.85
N ARG A 180 -14.47 5.34 -6.49
CA ARG A 180 -15.87 5.30 -6.92
C ARG A 180 -16.77 5.51 -5.70
N SER A 181 -17.71 6.43 -5.80
CA SER A 181 -18.79 6.63 -4.82
C SER A 181 -20.06 5.95 -5.29
N GLY A 182 -20.83 5.40 -4.34
CA GLY A 182 -22.03 4.59 -4.60
C GLY A 182 -23.29 5.35 -5.06
N ASP A 183 -23.16 6.59 -5.54
CA ASP A 183 -24.32 7.43 -5.91
C ASP A 183 -24.94 7.05 -7.27
N SER A 184 -24.27 6.18 -8.03
CA SER A 184 -24.80 5.65 -9.28
C SER A 184 -25.70 4.45 -9.01
N GLY A 185 -27.02 4.59 -9.21
CA GLY A 185 -28.06 3.55 -9.11
C GLY A 185 -27.93 2.35 -10.06
N ARG A 186 -26.72 1.87 -10.29
CA ARG A 186 -26.35 0.64 -11.01
C ARG A 186 -25.57 -0.24 -10.05
N VAL A 187 -26.02 -1.48 -9.89
CA VAL A 187 -25.34 -2.64 -9.27
C VAL A 187 -24.33 -2.24 -8.19
N GLN A 188 -24.73 -2.33 -6.90
CA GLN A 188 -23.86 -2.17 -5.73
C GLN A 188 -22.47 -2.79 -5.97
N ALA A 189 -21.49 -1.99 -6.33
CA ALA A 189 -20.14 -2.45 -6.60
C ALA A 189 -19.45 -2.70 -5.27
N LEU A 190 -19.14 -3.94 -4.88
CA LEU A 190 -18.66 -4.34 -3.54
C LEU A 190 -17.77 -3.26 -2.85
N PRO A 191 -18.13 -2.79 -1.64
CA PRO A 191 -17.36 -1.75 -0.96
C PRO A 191 -16.03 -2.35 -0.50
N GLY A 192 -14.94 -1.61 -0.67
CA GLY A 192 -13.63 -2.11 -0.29
C GLY A 192 -12.46 -1.27 -0.77
N VAL A 193 -11.28 -1.65 -0.31
CA VAL A 193 -9.98 -1.12 -0.72
C VAL A 193 -9.28 -2.20 -1.54
N PHE A 194 -9.06 -1.94 -2.83
CA PHE A 194 -8.54 -2.91 -3.79
C PHE A 194 -7.18 -2.49 -4.30
N PHE A 195 -6.24 -3.43 -4.34
CA PHE A 195 -4.91 -3.27 -4.92
C PHE A 195 -4.77 -4.23 -6.09
N PHE A 196 -4.90 -3.70 -7.30
CA PHE A 196 -4.66 -4.43 -8.53
C PHE A 196 -3.19 -4.28 -8.90
N TYR A 197 -2.45 -5.38 -8.96
CA TYR A 197 -1.03 -5.33 -9.28
C TYR A 197 -0.74 -6.06 -10.59
N ASP A 198 0.16 -5.49 -11.38
CA ASP A 198 0.63 -6.09 -12.63
C ASP A 198 2.14 -5.85 -12.81
N LEU A 199 2.82 -6.83 -13.39
CA LEU A 199 4.27 -6.79 -13.61
C LEU A 199 4.59 -6.02 -14.89
N SER A 200 5.60 -5.16 -14.81
CA SER A 200 6.18 -4.48 -15.96
C SER A 200 7.07 -5.45 -16.73
N PRO A 201 7.00 -5.45 -18.08
CA PRO A 201 7.93 -6.20 -18.90
C PRO A 201 9.34 -5.57 -18.94
N ILE A 202 9.54 -4.44 -18.26
CA ILE A 202 10.82 -3.72 -18.20
C ILE A 202 11.48 -3.97 -16.85
N LYS A 203 12.81 -4.12 -16.86
CA LYS A 203 13.65 -4.25 -15.67
C LYS A 203 14.57 -3.04 -15.54
N VAL A 204 14.72 -2.53 -14.32
CA VAL A 204 15.65 -1.45 -14.00
C VAL A 204 16.86 -2.03 -13.28
N THR A 205 18.06 -1.60 -13.68
CA THR A 205 19.30 -2.00 -13.00
C THR A 205 20.02 -0.75 -12.49
N PHE A 206 20.18 -0.65 -11.18
CA PHE A 206 21.03 0.35 -10.54
C PHE A 206 22.39 -0.27 -10.25
N THR A 207 23.45 0.45 -10.60
CA THR A 207 24.82 0.02 -10.30
C THR A 207 25.52 1.18 -9.61
N GLU A 208 25.86 0.98 -8.35
CA GLU A 208 26.72 1.92 -7.64
C GLU A 208 28.11 1.88 -8.28
N ARG A 209 28.68 3.05 -8.55
CA ARG A 209 30.03 3.19 -9.09
C ARG A 209 30.78 4.24 -8.30
N HIS A 210 32.06 3.99 -8.05
CA HIS A 210 32.95 5.04 -7.60
C HIS A 210 33.23 6.02 -8.73
N VAL A 211 33.18 7.30 -8.42
CA VAL A 211 33.78 8.34 -9.27
C VAL A 211 35.29 8.15 -9.30
N SER A 212 35.89 8.29 -10.48
CA SER A 212 37.33 8.10 -10.64
C SER A 212 38.10 9.24 -9.94
N PHE A 213 39.26 8.91 -9.37
CA PHE A 213 40.14 9.92 -8.76
C PHE A 213 40.59 11.00 -9.77
N LEU A 214 40.72 10.62 -11.05
CA LEU A 214 41.03 11.58 -12.12
C LEU A 214 39.93 12.64 -12.29
N HIS A 215 38.65 12.26 -12.15
CA HIS A 215 37.55 13.22 -12.21
C HIS A 215 37.62 14.26 -11.06
N PHE A 216 38.06 13.83 -9.88
CA PHE A 216 38.34 14.75 -8.77
C PHE A 216 39.50 15.69 -9.11
N LEU A 217 40.61 15.17 -9.62
CA LEU A 217 41.77 15.98 -9.97
C LEU A 217 41.46 17.00 -11.08
N THR A 218 40.72 16.60 -12.11
CA THR A 218 40.28 17.51 -13.17
C THR A 218 39.41 18.63 -12.62
N ASN A 219 38.51 18.33 -11.67
CA ASN A 219 37.69 19.35 -11.02
C ASN A 219 38.55 20.33 -10.18
N VAL A 220 39.54 19.83 -9.43
CA VAL A 220 40.46 20.69 -8.68
C VAL A 220 41.25 21.60 -9.61
N CYS A 221 41.83 21.06 -10.68
CA CYS A 221 42.57 21.84 -11.67
C CYS A 221 41.67 22.88 -12.35
N ALA A 222 40.41 22.54 -12.66
CA ALA A 222 39.45 23.48 -13.24
C ALA A 222 39.13 24.64 -12.28
N ILE A 223 38.95 24.37 -10.99
CA ILE A 223 38.72 25.39 -9.97
C ILE A 223 39.94 26.31 -9.83
N VAL A 224 41.15 25.74 -9.68
CA VAL A 224 42.40 26.53 -9.53
C VAL A 224 42.68 27.36 -10.78
N GLY A 225 42.56 26.75 -11.96
CA GLY A 225 42.71 27.44 -13.25
C GLY A 225 41.71 28.58 -13.40
N GLY A 226 40.44 28.34 -13.07
CA GLY A 226 39.38 29.36 -13.08
C GLY A 226 39.69 30.54 -12.17
N VAL A 227 40.13 30.29 -10.93
CA VAL A 227 40.53 31.35 -9.99
C VAL A 227 41.70 32.16 -10.53
N PHE A 228 42.72 31.51 -11.10
CA PHE A 228 43.89 32.19 -11.65
C PHE A 228 43.54 33.04 -12.87
N THR A 229 42.69 32.53 -13.78
CA THR A 229 42.21 33.27 -14.95
C THR A 229 41.39 34.50 -14.54
N VAL A 230 40.44 34.35 -13.61
CA VAL A 230 39.63 35.47 -13.12
C VAL A 230 40.50 36.53 -12.43
N SER A 231 41.44 36.10 -11.59
CA SER A 231 42.37 37.01 -10.91
C SER A 231 43.23 37.78 -11.92
N GLY A 232 43.74 37.12 -12.96
CA GLY A 232 44.53 37.77 -14.01
C GLY A 232 43.74 38.77 -14.85
N ILE A 233 42.46 38.49 -15.14
CA ILE A 233 41.58 39.45 -15.83
C ILE A 233 41.36 40.69 -14.96
N ILE A 234 41.08 40.50 -13.67
CA ILE A 234 40.87 41.61 -12.72
C ILE A 234 42.14 42.46 -12.62
N ASP A 235 43.30 41.86 -12.42
CA ASP A 235 44.58 42.56 -12.33
C ASP A 235 44.89 43.36 -13.60
N SER A 236 44.72 42.75 -14.77
CA SER A 236 44.92 43.43 -16.06
C SER A 236 43.97 44.62 -16.24
N PHE A 237 42.70 44.48 -15.84
CA PHE A 237 41.71 45.56 -15.91
C PHE A 237 42.08 46.72 -14.97
N VAL A 238 42.50 46.42 -13.74
CA VAL A 238 42.96 47.42 -12.76
C VAL A 238 44.22 48.14 -13.27
N TYR A 239 45.22 47.40 -13.74
CA TYR A 239 46.49 47.96 -14.23
C TYR A 239 46.27 48.89 -15.43
N HIS A 240 45.54 48.42 -16.45
CA HIS A 240 45.23 49.24 -17.63
C HIS A 240 44.33 50.43 -17.28
N GLY A 241 43.37 50.24 -16.36
CA GLY A 241 42.51 51.30 -15.84
C GLY A 241 43.31 52.41 -15.17
N GLN A 242 44.18 52.06 -14.22
CA GLN A 242 45.06 53.01 -13.53
C GLN A 242 45.97 53.74 -14.52
N ARG A 243 46.62 53.02 -15.43
CA ARG A 243 47.55 53.62 -16.40
C ARG A 243 46.84 54.55 -17.39
N ALA A 244 45.62 54.20 -17.82
CA ALA A 244 44.80 55.07 -18.67
C ALA A 244 44.35 56.34 -17.94
N ILE A 245 43.96 56.24 -16.66
CA ILE A 245 43.60 57.38 -15.82
C ILE A 245 44.82 58.30 -15.62
N THR A 246 45.98 57.75 -15.25
CA THR A 246 47.23 58.52 -15.07
C THR A 246 47.63 59.23 -16.35
N LYS A 247 47.58 58.54 -17.51
CA LYS A 247 47.88 59.16 -18.82
C LYS A 247 46.89 60.26 -19.19
N LYS A 248 45.59 60.08 -18.91
CA LYS A 248 44.58 61.13 -19.11
C LYS A 248 44.79 62.33 -18.17
N ARG A 249 45.29 62.09 -16.95
CA ARG A 249 45.65 63.13 -15.98
C ARG A 249 46.88 63.93 -16.44
N GLU A 250 47.90 63.26 -16.97
CA GLU A 250 49.10 63.91 -17.52
C GLU A 250 48.82 64.76 -18.76
N LEU A 251 47.85 64.37 -19.59
CA LEU A 251 47.42 65.11 -20.77
C LEU A 251 46.46 66.29 -20.45
N GLY A 252 46.23 66.59 -19.17
CA GLY A 252 45.36 67.70 -18.74
C GLY A 252 43.88 67.53 -19.10
N LYS A 253 43.44 66.33 -19.46
CA LYS A 253 42.05 66.04 -19.88
C LYS A 253 41.08 65.73 -18.74
N PHE A 254 41.52 65.92 -17.49
CA PHE A 254 40.65 65.90 -16.31
C PHE A 254 40.52 67.32 -15.76
N THR A 255 39.78 68.14 -16.52
CA THR A 255 38.92 69.22 -16.00
C THR A 255 37.51 68.90 -16.46
#